data_AF-A0A8T5R673-F1
#
_entry.id   AF-A0A8T5R673-F1
#
_cell.length_a   1.000
_cell.length_b   1.000
_cell.length_c   1.000
_cell.angle_alpha   90.00
_cell.angle_beta   90.00
_cell.angle_gamma   90.00
#
_symmetry.space_group_name_H-M   'P 1'
#
loop_
_entity.id
_entity.type
_entity.pdbx_description
1 polymer ?
#
loop_
_entity_poly.entity_id
_entity_poly.type
_entity_poly.pdbx_seq_one_letter_code
_entity_poly.pdbx_strand_id
1 'polypeptide(L)'
;MSETATTMTTQTATQDWAAQYPKPTKTAAELDNFHTGSTGRVDSTKDLDAAAMERLLDEHLPHLPQAQTFRWDADIDGIIVRLVTNSRHQFDFWVENWKPAPPGIKPHGFLYSVNGIPDKEPHAYYSPDRDTALFVNTEYYGQCKSWALGLAAVVLERKFNTHSIHGAAALIGGKGVVLIAPTGTGKTTQVNRLMQHPQGKVVGDDWVYITVPKDIGPEERLHVYQPEQALYVRTENAEAEPWLIPIFDNCRLENVVTTKGGCESPSCDAGKCMFNLGYDYCYWGFGNSRALLPREWMKGPEKVGDVAPIDLIVMLRRDSESPAIEELDEDGLIELLKEGKTMIRPGAGPKEKWGTYKSEPWYNPYLLAPDHDRQEQFFREEARRAKCIVINTGLESETIDRSYRRILEYAGVEE
;
A
#
# COMPACT_ATOMS: atom_id res chain seq x y z
N MET A 1 51.36 34.55 -26.49
CA MET A 1 50.83 33.57 -25.53
C MET A 1 49.39 33.98 -25.28
N SER A 2 48.46 33.39 -26.04
CA SER A 2 47.05 33.76 -26.08
C SER A 2 46.21 32.64 -25.50
N GLU A 3 45.36 33.01 -24.55
CA GLU A 3 44.29 32.20 -23.98
C GLU A 3 43.36 31.66 -25.07
N THR A 4 43.02 30.38 -24.98
CA THR A 4 41.80 29.84 -25.59
C THR A 4 41.10 28.95 -24.57
N ALA A 5 40.00 29.49 -24.03
CA ALA A 5 39.09 28.80 -23.14
C ALA A 5 38.47 27.60 -23.85
N THR A 6 38.59 26.42 -23.23
CA THR A 6 37.82 25.24 -23.65
C THR A 6 36.54 25.22 -22.83
N THR A 7 35.49 25.83 -23.36
CA THR A 7 34.10 25.57 -22.95
C THR A 7 33.71 24.17 -23.45
N MET A 8 33.93 23.15 -22.62
CA MET A 8 33.33 21.83 -22.82
C MET A 8 31.88 21.86 -22.32
N THR A 9 30.97 22.04 -23.28
CA THR A 9 29.66 21.38 -23.40
C THR A 9 29.08 20.70 -22.14
N THR A 10 28.17 21.40 -21.45
CA THR A 10 27.15 20.84 -20.55
C THR A 10 25.90 20.32 -21.28
N GLN A 11 25.95 20.18 -22.61
CA GLN A 11 24.78 19.90 -23.46
C GLN A 11 24.52 18.42 -23.78
N THR A 12 25.37 17.49 -23.33
CA THR A 12 25.29 16.07 -23.73
C THR A 12 24.57 15.15 -22.73
N ALA A 13 24.24 15.61 -21.51
CA ALA A 13 23.56 14.77 -20.51
C ALA A 13 22.02 14.82 -20.57
N THR A 14 21.43 15.82 -21.22
CA THR A 14 19.97 16.03 -21.22
C THR A 14 19.24 15.32 -22.36
N GLN A 15 19.94 14.81 -23.38
CA GLN A 15 19.32 14.18 -24.55
C GLN A 15 19.09 12.66 -24.42
N ASP A 16 19.68 12.01 -23.42
CA ASP A 16 19.65 10.54 -23.30
C ASP A 16 18.50 10.02 -22.41
N TRP A 17 18.16 10.76 -21.35
CA TRP A 17 17.14 10.31 -20.38
C TRP A 17 15.73 10.20 -20.99
N ALA A 18 15.40 11.02 -21.99
CA ALA A 18 14.06 11.02 -22.60
C ALA A 18 13.82 9.81 -23.51
N ALA A 19 14.88 9.16 -24.01
CA ALA A 19 14.78 8.08 -24.99
C ALA A 19 14.26 6.77 -24.40
N GLN A 20 14.38 6.58 -23.08
CA GLN A 20 13.89 5.38 -22.39
C GLN A 20 12.36 5.37 -22.14
N TYR A 21 11.70 6.52 -22.32
CA TYR A 21 10.27 6.64 -22.05
C TYR A 21 9.44 6.42 -23.32
N PRO A 22 8.31 5.70 -23.22
CA PRO A 22 7.37 5.60 -24.33
C PRO A 22 6.83 6.98 -24.70
N LYS A 23 6.27 7.08 -25.92
CA LYS A 23 5.51 8.27 -26.34
C LYS A 23 4.09 8.21 -25.78
N PRO A 24 3.46 9.36 -25.50
CA PRO A 24 2.08 9.40 -25.02
C PRO A 24 1.16 8.67 -25.99
N THR A 25 0.34 7.77 -25.45
CA THR A 25 -0.71 7.06 -26.23
C THR A 25 -2.11 7.58 -25.94
N LYS A 26 -2.25 8.33 -24.85
CA LYS A 26 -3.46 9.02 -24.40
C LYS A 26 -3.16 10.47 -24.07
N THR A 27 -4.20 11.29 -24.12
CA THR A 27 -4.27 12.64 -23.56
C THR A 27 -4.78 12.58 -22.12
N ALA A 28 -4.60 13.65 -21.36
CA ALA A 28 -5.07 13.78 -19.99
C ALA A 28 -6.59 13.60 -19.87
N ALA A 29 -7.35 14.00 -20.91
CA ALA A 29 -8.80 13.85 -20.95
C ALA A 29 -9.26 12.40 -21.20
N GLU A 30 -8.39 11.53 -21.71
CA GLU A 30 -8.66 10.11 -21.95
C GLU A 30 -8.26 9.22 -20.78
N LEU A 31 -7.55 9.77 -19.78
CA LEU A 31 -7.21 9.08 -18.54
C LEU A 31 -8.42 8.98 -17.62
N ASP A 32 -8.60 7.84 -16.99
CA ASP A 32 -9.55 7.65 -15.90
C ASP A 32 -8.94 8.18 -14.59
N ASN A 33 -8.72 9.49 -14.53
CA ASN A 33 -8.04 10.16 -13.41
C ASN A 33 -9.01 11.02 -12.60
N PHE A 34 -9.10 10.73 -11.31
CA PHE A 34 -9.91 11.50 -10.38
C PHE A 34 -9.04 12.36 -9.46
N HIS A 35 -9.36 13.65 -9.35
CA HIS A 35 -8.73 14.57 -8.43
C HIS A 35 -9.56 14.67 -7.14
N THR A 36 -9.09 14.04 -6.08
CA THR A 36 -9.78 14.00 -4.78
C THR A 36 -9.71 15.33 -4.05
N GLY A 37 -10.77 15.69 -3.31
CA GLY A 37 -10.75 16.88 -2.44
C GLY A 37 -9.68 16.83 -1.34
N SER A 38 -9.40 15.65 -0.80
CA SER A 38 -8.27 15.38 0.11
C SER A 38 -7.29 14.43 -0.59
N THR A 39 -6.06 14.89 -0.87
CA THR A 39 -5.05 14.12 -1.63
C THR A 39 -4.32 13.06 -0.79
N GLY A 40 -4.80 12.78 0.41
CA GLY A 40 -4.23 11.85 1.36
C GLY A 40 -5.18 11.56 2.52
N ARG A 41 -4.66 10.83 3.52
CA ARG A 41 -5.40 10.43 4.71
C ARG A 41 -5.86 11.66 5.50
N VAL A 42 -7.14 11.67 5.89
CA VAL A 42 -7.72 12.70 6.75
C VAL A 42 -7.69 12.28 8.22
N ASP A 43 -7.97 13.21 9.12
CA ASP A 43 -8.02 12.92 10.55
C ASP A 43 -9.07 11.86 10.89
N SER A 44 -8.88 11.17 12.01
CA SER A 44 -9.72 10.03 12.34
C SER A 44 -9.91 9.76 13.82
N THR A 45 -11.08 9.20 14.14
CA THR A 45 -11.46 8.68 15.47
C THR A 45 -11.79 7.20 15.32
N LYS A 46 -11.08 6.29 15.99
CA LYS A 46 -11.16 4.84 15.74
C LYS A 46 -11.85 4.03 16.84
N ASP A 47 -12.17 4.66 17.95
CA ASP A 47 -12.67 4.07 19.17
C ASP A 47 -14.05 4.64 19.53
N LEU A 48 -14.87 4.90 18.51
CA LEU A 48 -16.18 5.51 18.71
C LEU A 48 -17.17 4.48 19.27
N ASP A 49 -17.80 4.79 20.39
CA ASP A 49 -18.87 3.95 20.92
C ASP A 49 -20.07 3.87 19.96
N ALA A 50 -20.87 2.82 20.11
CA ALA A 50 -21.99 2.55 19.21
C ALA A 50 -23.01 3.69 19.15
N ALA A 51 -23.30 4.35 20.28
CA ALA A 51 -24.29 5.42 20.35
C ALA A 51 -23.79 6.71 19.69
N ALA A 52 -22.49 7.00 19.80
CA ALA A 52 -21.85 8.11 19.12
C ALA A 52 -21.80 7.89 17.61
N MET A 53 -21.51 6.66 17.16
CA MET A 53 -21.60 6.33 15.74
C MET A 53 -23.03 6.49 15.21
N GLU A 54 -24.05 6.03 15.93
CA GLU A 54 -25.45 6.23 15.52
C GLU A 54 -25.80 7.71 15.34
N ARG A 55 -25.40 8.58 16.27
CA ARG A 55 -25.61 10.03 16.13
C ARG A 55 -24.94 10.60 14.88
N LEU A 56 -23.71 10.19 14.57
CA LEU A 56 -23.02 10.61 13.35
C LEU A 56 -23.71 10.09 12.09
N LEU A 57 -24.20 8.85 12.09
CA LEU A 57 -24.93 8.30 10.96
C LEU A 57 -26.26 9.05 10.75
N ASP A 58 -27.00 9.33 11.81
CA ASP A 58 -28.24 10.12 11.74
C ASP A 58 -27.99 11.54 11.21
N GLU A 59 -26.86 12.14 11.58
CA GLU A 59 -26.44 13.46 11.10
C GLU A 59 -26.04 13.43 9.61
N HIS A 60 -25.26 12.44 9.19
CA HIS A 60 -24.57 12.48 7.90
C HIS A 60 -25.25 11.69 6.79
N LEU A 61 -25.91 10.56 7.07
CA LEU A 61 -26.56 9.76 6.03
C LEU A 61 -27.70 10.46 5.27
N PRO A 62 -28.43 11.45 5.83
CA PRO A 62 -29.38 12.24 5.05
C PRO A 62 -28.76 12.96 3.83
N HIS A 63 -27.43 13.14 3.81
CA HIS A 63 -26.70 13.72 2.69
C HIS A 63 -26.33 12.69 1.59
N LEU A 64 -26.78 11.44 1.70
CA LEU A 64 -26.70 10.43 0.64
C LEU A 64 -28.04 10.35 -0.12
N PRO A 65 -28.28 11.21 -1.13
CA PRO A 65 -29.51 11.13 -1.91
C PRO A 65 -29.55 9.81 -2.67
N GLN A 66 -30.70 9.14 -2.65
CA GLN A 66 -30.87 7.81 -3.26
C GLN A 66 -30.42 7.76 -4.72
N ALA A 67 -30.66 8.83 -5.49
CA ALA A 67 -30.30 8.92 -6.90
C ALA A 67 -28.79 8.96 -7.19
N GLN A 68 -27.95 9.25 -6.17
CA GLN A 68 -26.49 9.35 -6.30
C GLN A 68 -25.78 8.41 -5.33
N THR A 69 -26.49 7.43 -4.77
CA THR A 69 -25.90 6.47 -3.81
C THR A 69 -25.52 5.18 -4.52
N PHE A 70 -24.24 4.85 -4.47
CA PHE A 70 -23.71 3.58 -4.88
C PHE A 70 -23.62 2.61 -3.70
N ARG A 71 -23.86 1.33 -3.97
CA ARG A 71 -23.80 0.26 -2.96
C ARG A 71 -23.14 -0.97 -3.55
N TRP A 72 -22.17 -1.54 -2.85
CA TRP A 72 -21.55 -2.78 -3.27
C TRP A 72 -20.96 -3.54 -2.08
N ASP A 73 -21.12 -4.86 -2.11
CA ASP A 73 -20.66 -5.76 -1.06
C ASP A 73 -19.39 -6.44 -1.53
N ALA A 74 -18.28 -6.17 -0.83
CA ALA A 74 -16.97 -6.76 -1.08
C ALA A 74 -16.77 -8.01 -0.24
N ASP A 75 -16.21 -9.05 -0.83
CA ASP A 75 -15.62 -10.18 -0.12
C ASP A 75 -14.14 -9.87 0.17
N ILE A 76 -13.83 -9.67 1.45
CA ILE A 76 -12.48 -9.44 1.96
C ILE A 76 -12.11 -10.63 2.85
N ASP A 77 -11.49 -11.64 2.24
CA ASP A 77 -11.08 -12.89 2.90
C ASP A 77 -12.23 -13.60 3.66
N GLY A 78 -13.41 -13.68 3.01
CA GLY A 78 -14.63 -14.24 3.59
C GLY A 78 -15.44 -13.25 4.42
N ILE A 79 -14.90 -12.06 4.73
CA ILE A 79 -15.64 -11.00 5.42
C ILE A 79 -16.32 -10.09 4.41
N ILE A 80 -17.65 -10.18 4.34
CA ILE A 80 -18.46 -9.27 3.55
C ILE A 80 -18.52 -7.87 4.16
N VAL A 81 -17.99 -6.87 3.46
CA VAL A 81 -18.02 -5.46 3.85
C VAL A 81 -18.81 -4.66 2.82
N ARG A 82 -19.84 -3.93 3.27
CA ARG A 82 -20.67 -3.09 2.40
C ARG A 82 -20.13 -1.68 2.32
N LEU A 83 -19.81 -1.22 1.12
CA LEU A 83 -19.62 0.21 0.84
C LEU A 83 -20.96 0.85 0.47
N VAL A 84 -21.28 1.98 1.10
CA VAL A 84 -22.38 2.88 0.73
C VAL A 84 -21.81 4.29 0.55
N THR A 85 -21.81 4.81 -0.67
CA THR A 85 -21.13 6.08 -0.97
C THR A 85 -21.85 6.91 -2.02
N ASN A 86 -21.66 8.23 -2.00
CA ASN A 86 -21.99 9.12 -3.12
C ASN A 86 -20.77 9.50 -3.99
N SER A 87 -19.58 8.99 -3.66
CA SER A 87 -18.38 9.16 -4.50
C SER A 87 -18.32 8.06 -5.55
N ARG A 88 -18.44 8.45 -6.83
CA ARG A 88 -18.28 7.54 -7.96
C ARG A 88 -16.86 6.96 -8.02
N HIS A 89 -15.85 7.80 -7.74
CA HIS A 89 -14.44 7.42 -7.66
C HIS A 89 -14.20 6.25 -6.70
N GLN A 90 -14.62 6.41 -5.44
CA GLN A 90 -14.45 5.34 -4.45
C GLN A 90 -15.21 4.07 -4.83
N PHE A 91 -16.42 4.20 -5.39
CA PHE A 91 -17.20 3.05 -5.84
C PHE A 91 -16.48 2.29 -6.97
N ASP A 92 -15.99 2.99 -7.99
CA ASP A 92 -15.32 2.36 -9.13
C ASP A 92 -14.02 1.66 -8.70
N PHE A 93 -13.20 2.30 -7.85
CA PHE A 93 -12.02 1.65 -7.25
C PHE A 93 -12.39 0.43 -6.40
N TRP A 94 -13.48 0.53 -5.63
CA TRP A 94 -13.94 -0.55 -4.75
C TRP A 94 -14.40 -1.79 -5.54
N VAL A 95 -15.20 -1.60 -6.58
CA VAL A 95 -15.69 -2.71 -7.43
C VAL A 95 -14.55 -3.43 -8.14
N GLU A 96 -13.52 -2.68 -8.54
CA GLU A 96 -12.36 -3.25 -9.23
C GLU A 96 -11.36 -3.93 -8.29
N ASN A 97 -11.20 -3.43 -7.07
CA ASN A 97 -10.21 -3.95 -6.14
C ASN A 97 -10.63 -5.22 -5.40
N TRP A 98 -11.92 -5.50 -5.28
CA TRP A 98 -12.41 -6.57 -4.41
C TRP A 98 -13.15 -7.64 -5.20
N LYS A 99 -13.22 -8.86 -4.66
CA LYS A 99 -14.16 -9.87 -5.16
C LYS A 99 -15.58 -9.48 -4.73
N PRO A 100 -16.61 -9.67 -5.58
CA PRO A 100 -17.99 -9.43 -5.18
C PRO A 100 -18.42 -10.44 -4.12
N ALA A 101 -19.24 -9.99 -3.17
CA ALA A 101 -19.84 -10.87 -2.18
C ALA A 101 -20.67 -11.99 -2.85
N PRO A 102 -20.61 -13.23 -2.32
CA PRO A 102 -21.48 -14.31 -2.79
C PRO A 102 -22.96 -13.95 -2.60
N PRO A 103 -23.86 -14.39 -3.50
CA PRO A 103 -25.29 -14.11 -3.38
C PRO A 103 -25.88 -14.58 -2.05
N GLY A 104 -26.70 -13.73 -1.42
CA GLY A 104 -27.46 -14.07 -0.21
C GLY A 104 -26.69 -13.92 1.11
N ILE A 105 -25.39 -13.61 1.07
CA ILE A 105 -24.62 -13.33 2.29
C ILE A 105 -24.87 -11.87 2.72
N LYS A 106 -25.18 -11.68 4.00
CA LYS A 106 -25.36 -10.33 4.58
C LYS A 106 -24.00 -9.71 4.91
N PRO A 107 -23.85 -8.38 4.83
CA PRO A 107 -22.64 -7.71 5.28
C PRO A 107 -22.35 -7.98 6.76
N HIS A 108 -21.09 -8.27 7.06
CA HIS A 108 -20.57 -8.35 8.42
C HIS A 108 -20.18 -6.97 8.97
N GLY A 109 -19.85 -6.02 8.09
CA GLY A 109 -19.58 -4.64 8.46
C GLY A 109 -19.89 -3.64 7.35
N PHE A 110 -19.84 -2.36 7.70
CA PHE A 110 -20.31 -1.27 6.86
C PHE A 110 -19.27 -0.14 6.75
N LEU A 111 -19.09 0.38 5.55
CA LEU A 111 -18.36 1.61 5.25
C LEU A 111 -19.33 2.58 4.61
N TYR A 112 -19.59 3.69 5.28
CA TYR A 112 -20.33 4.81 4.73
C TYR A 112 -19.34 5.89 4.30
N SER A 113 -19.49 6.44 3.10
CA SER A 113 -18.69 7.58 2.65
C SER A 113 -19.60 8.65 2.09
N VAL A 114 -19.62 9.80 2.76
CA VAL A 114 -20.55 10.89 2.48
C VAL A 114 -19.75 12.13 2.15
N ASN A 115 -19.84 12.56 0.90
CA ASN A 115 -19.10 13.70 0.36
C ASN A 115 -20.04 14.87 0.05
N GLY A 116 -19.52 16.08 0.10
CA GLY A 116 -20.26 17.31 -0.20
C GLY A 116 -21.14 17.81 0.96
N ILE A 117 -20.82 17.46 2.21
CA ILE A 117 -21.50 18.02 3.39
C ILE A 117 -20.98 19.44 3.64
N PRO A 118 -21.81 20.49 3.59
CA PRO A 118 -21.38 21.86 3.84
C PRO A 118 -20.81 22.03 5.25
N ASP A 119 -19.80 22.89 5.39
CA ASP A 119 -19.22 23.31 6.67
C ASP A 119 -18.69 22.17 7.57
N LYS A 120 -18.37 21.02 6.97
CA LYS A 120 -17.75 19.87 7.65
C LYS A 120 -16.35 19.62 7.11
N GLU A 121 -15.39 19.57 8.02
CA GLU A 121 -14.03 19.17 7.68
C GLU A 121 -13.96 17.67 7.34
N PRO A 122 -13.06 17.27 6.43
CA PRO A 122 -12.84 15.86 6.13
C PRO A 122 -12.41 15.06 7.37
N HIS A 123 -13.12 13.98 7.69
CA HIS A 123 -12.82 13.13 8.85
C HIS A 123 -13.29 11.69 8.66
N ALA A 124 -12.62 10.74 9.31
CA ALA A 124 -13.00 9.32 9.30
C ALA A 124 -13.30 8.81 10.72
N TYR A 125 -14.42 8.10 10.90
CA TYR A 125 -14.87 7.57 12.19
C TYR A 125 -15.05 6.06 12.12
N TYR A 126 -14.55 5.32 13.10
CA TYR A 126 -14.77 3.87 13.21
C TYR A 126 -15.34 3.52 14.58
N SER A 127 -16.29 2.58 14.58
CA SER A 127 -16.89 2.01 15.77
C SER A 127 -16.65 0.50 15.82
N PRO A 128 -15.74 0.03 16.69
CA PRO A 128 -15.42 -1.39 16.84
C PRO A 128 -16.59 -2.27 17.29
N ASP A 129 -17.56 -1.69 18.00
CA ASP A 129 -18.74 -2.40 18.52
C ASP A 129 -19.79 -2.66 17.43
N ARG A 130 -19.78 -1.84 16.38
CA ARG A 130 -20.71 -1.91 15.25
C ARG A 130 -20.09 -2.45 13.97
N ASP A 131 -18.79 -2.74 13.97
CA ASP A 131 -18.01 -3.03 12.77
C ASP A 131 -18.37 -2.05 11.63
N THR A 132 -18.40 -0.75 11.95
CA THR A 132 -18.88 0.30 11.06
C THR A 132 -17.89 1.46 10.99
N ALA A 133 -17.62 1.93 9.77
CA ALA A 133 -16.85 3.13 9.50
C ALA A 133 -17.67 4.17 8.72
N LEU A 134 -17.37 5.44 8.96
CA LEU A 134 -17.96 6.61 8.31
C LEU A 134 -16.86 7.56 7.86
N PHE A 135 -16.79 7.86 6.57
CA PHE A 135 -15.98 8.90 5.98
C PHE A 135 -16.86 10.11 5.67
N VAL A 136 -16.43 11.28 6.13
CA VAL A 136 -17.07 12.56 5.84
C VAL A 136 -16.11 13.37 4.97
N ASN A 137 -16.60 13.85 3.83
CA ASN A 137 -15.90 14.76 2.91
C ASN A 137 -14.49 14.32 2.49
N THR A 138 -14.25 13.01 2.38
CA THR A 138 -13.02 12.47 1.83
C THR A 138 -13.29 11.38 0.82
N GLU A 139 -12.65 11.52 -0.33
CA GLU A 139 -12.72 10.57 -1.44
C GLU A 139 -11.43 9.76 -1.58
N TYR A 140 -10.43 10.01 -0.72
CA TYR A 140 -9.14 9.36 -0.78
C TYR A 140 -9.29 7.85 -0.62
N TYR A 141 -9.08 7.10 -1.70
CA TYR A 141 -9.35 5.67 -1.73
C TYR A 141 -8.43 4.89 -0.78
N GLY A 142 -7.18 5.33 -0.63
CA GLY A 142 -6.21 4.68 0.25
C GLY A 142 -6.70 4.50 1.69
N GLN A 143 -7.40 5.50 2.25
CA GLN A 143 -7.96 5.39 3.60
C GLN A 143 -9.18 4.46 3.64
N CYS A 144 -10.06 4.55 2.62
CA CYS A 144 -11.21 3.64 2.47
C CYS A 144 -10.76 2.17 2.39
N LYS A 145 -9.79 1.89 1.51
CA LYS A 145 -9.15 0.58 1.31
C LYS A 145 -8.57 0.03 2.62
N SER A 146 -7.68 0.78 3.28
CA SER A 146 -7.01 0.32 4.49
C SER A 146 -7.98 0.12 5.67
N TRP A 147 -9.06 0.91 5.76
CA TRP A 147 -10.07 0.74 6.80
C TRP A 147 -11.00 -0.43 6.54
N ALA A 148 -11.28 -0.76 5.27
CA ALA A 148 -11.96 -2.00 4.93
C ALA A 148 -11.16 -3.23 5.36
N LEU A 149 -9.86 -3.22 5.07
CA LEU A 149 -8.93 -4.27 5.47
C LEU A 149 -8.82 -4.38 6.99
N GLY A 150 -8.68 -3.26 7.69
CA GLY A 150 -8.63 -3.21 9.16
C GLY A 150 -9.94 -3.67 9.81
N LEU A 151 -11.10 -3.28 9.26
CA LEU A 151 -12.41 -3.73 9.73
C LEU A 151 -12.54 -5.25 9.57
N ALA A 152 -12.21 -5.78 8.40
CA ALA A 152 -12.23 -7.21 8.15
C ALA A 152 -11.28 -7.95 9.11
N ALA A 153 -10.08 -7.41 9.37
CA ALA A 153 -9.13 -7.94 10.33
C ALA A 153 -9.73 -8.06 11.74
N VAL A 154 -10.47 -7.05 12.22
CA VAL A 154 -11.13 -7.10 13.54
C VAL A 154 -12.11 -8.27 13.62
N VAL A 155 -12.91 -8.49 12.57
CA VAL A 155 -13.88 -9.59 12.54
C VAL A 155 -13.17 -10.95 12.44
N LEU A 156 -12.16 -11.03 11.58
CA LEU A 156 -11.31 -12.21 11.35
C LEU A 156 -10.60 -12.65 12.63
N GLU A 157 -10.01 -11.71 13.35
CA GLU A 157 -9.28 -11.97 14.57
C GLU A 157 -10.20 -12.52 15.66
N ARG A 158 -11.36 -11.89 15.86
CA ARG A 158 -12.36 -12.28 16.87
C ARG A 158 -12.96 -13.67 16.64
N LYS A 159 -13.13 -14.08 15.37
CA LYS A 159 -13.96 -15.24 15.02
C LYS A 159 -13.22 -16.40 14.37
N PHE A 160 -12.11 -16.13 13.68
CA PHE A 160 -11.49 -17.10 12.78
C PHE A 160 -10.01 -17.38 13.08
N ASN A 161 -9.45 -16.74 14.12
CA ASN A 161 -8.03 -16.88 14.47
C ASN A 161 -7.11 -16.46 13.32
N THR A 162 -7.50 -15.36 12.67
CA THR A 162 -6.84 -14.80 11.50
C THR A 162 -6.47 -13.36 11.81
N HIS A 163 -5.21 -13.00 11.59
CA HIS A 163 -4.77 -11.60 11.72
C HIS A 163 -4.33 -11.05 10.38
N SER A 164 -3.89 -9.79 10.39
CA SER A 164 -3.37 -9.11 9.21
C SER A 164 -1.97 -8.56 9.43
N ILE A 165 -1.17 -8.63 8.37
CA ILE A 165 0.11 -7.93 8.28
C ILE A 165 -0.06 -6.76 7.31
N HIS A 166 0.29 -5.56 7.77
CA HIS A 166 0.50 -4.41 6.89
C HIS A 166 1.92 -4.51 6.29
N GLY A 167 2.03 -5.35 5.28
CA GLY A 167 3.28 -5.78 4.67
C GLY A 167 3.04 -6.33 3.28
N ALA A 168 4.12 -6.48 2.53
CA ALA A 168 4.06 -7.01 1.18
C ALA A 168 4.36 -8.51 1.19
N ALA A 169 3.87 -9.25 0.22
CA ALA A 169 4.18 -10.65 0.02
C ALA A 169 4.53 -10.93 -1.44
N ALA A 170 5.49 -11.83 -1.65
CA ALA A 170 5.83 -12.37 -2.96
C ALA A 170 6.05 -13.88 -2.85
N LEU A 171 5.67 -14.62 -3.90
CA LEU A 171 5.96 -16.03 -4.04
C LEU A 171 7.06 -16.19 -5.09
N ILE A 172 8.20 -16.76 -4.73
CA ILE A 172 9.38 -16.86 -5.59
C ILE A 172 9.98 -18.26 -5.49
N GLY A 173 10.05 -18.98 -6.61
CA GLY A 173 10.58 -20.36 -6.62
C GLY A 173 9.79 -21.32 -5.71
N GLY A 174 8.51 -21.04 -5.46
CA GLY A 174 7.68 -21.80 -4.52
C GLY A 174 7.86 -21.41 -3.04
N LYS A 175 8.67 -20.38 -2.76
CA LYS A 175 8.94 -19.84 -1.41
C LYS A 175 8.20 -18.52 -1.22
N GLY A 176 7.45 -18.38 -0.14
CA GLY A 176 6.82 -17.10 0.14
C GLY A 176 7.66 -16.24 1.07
N VAL A 177 7.79 -14.97 0.68
CA VAL A 177 8.54 -13.95 1.39
C VAL A 177 7.55 -12.86 1.81
N VAL A 178 7.48 -12.59 3.11
CA VAL A 178 6.68 -11.51 3.70
C VAL A 178 7.62 -10.38 4.10
N LEU A 179 7.34 -9.16 3.64
CA LEU A 179 8.11 -7.96 3.95
C LEU A 179 7.31 -7.03 4.86
N ILE A 180 7.78 -6.80 6.07
CA ILE A 180 7.18 -5.84 7.02
C ILE A 180 8.19 -4.73 7.26
N ALA A 181 7.78 -3.49 7.08
CA ALA A 181 8.73 -2.41 6.99
C ALA A 181 8.07 -1.05 7.30
N PRO A 182 8.75 -0.17 8.05
CA PRO A 182 8.37 1.23 8.12
C PRO A 182 8.38 1.87 6.73
N THR A 183 7.61 2.94 6.57
CA THR A 183 7.60 3.72 5.32
C THR A 183 9.00 4.26 4.99
N GLY A 184 9.42 4.11 3.74
CA GLY A 184 10.68 4.67 3.23
C GLY A 184 11.95 3.85 3.51
N THR A 185 11.83 2.60 3.96
CA THR A 185 12.95 1.64 4.11
C THR A 185 13.13 0.72 2.91
N GLY A 186 12.26 0.81 1.90
CA GLY A 186 12.42 0.10 0.61
C GLY A 186 11.48 -1.10 0.38
N LYS A 187 10.41 -1.26 1.17
CA LYS A 187 9.41 -2.35 1.04
C LYS A 187 8.96 -2.56 -0.41
N THR A 188 8.40 -1.51 -1.00
CA THR A 188 7.86 -1.53 -2.38
C THR A 188 8.95 -1.84 -3.40
N THR A 189 10.15 -1.28 -3.22
CA THR A 189 11.29 -1.56 -4.12
C THR A 189 11.68 -3.03 -4.09
N GLN A 190 11.84 -3.62 -2.90
CA GLN A 190 12.26 -5.01 -2.77
C GLN A 190 11.17 -5.99 -3.24
N VAL A 191 9.92 -5.80 -2.82
CA VAL A 191 8.85 -6.71 -3.23
C VAL A 191 8.60 -6.66 -4.74
N ASN A 192 8.65 -5.48 -5.37
CA ASN A 192 8.46 -5.36 -6.81
C ASN A 192 9.53 -6.16 -7.57
N ARG A 193 10.80 -6.13 -7.12
CA ARG A 193 11.84 -6.97 -7.72
C ARG A 193 11.59 -8.46 -7.56
N LEU A 194 11.13 -8.90 -6.40
CA LEU A 194 10.76 -10.30 -6.16
C LEU A 194 9.61 -10.73 -7.09
N MET A 195 8.59 -9.89 -7.25
CA MET A 195 7.46 -10.15 -8.15
C MET A 195 7.88 -10.20 -9.62
N GLN A 196 8.84 -9.35 -10.03
CA GLN A 196 9.37 -9.30 -11.38
C GLN A 196 10.37 -10.42 -11.70
N HIS A 197 10.86 -11.16 -10.69
CA HIS A 197 11.76 -12.29 -10.90
C HIS A 197 11.15 -13.32 -11.89
N PRO A 198 11.96 -14.01 -12.72
CA PRO A 198 11.44 -15.04 -13.62
C PRO A 198 10.62 -16.13 -12.91
N GLN A 199 10.97 -16.48 -11.67
CA GLN A 199 10.22 -17.42 -10.82
C GLN A 199 9.26 -16.74 -9.82
N GLY A 200 9.17 -15.42 -9.86
CA GLY A 200 8.32 -14.61 -8.99
C GLY A 200 6.84 -14.63 -9.40
N LYS A 201 5.96 -14.46 -8.43
CA LYS A 201 4.53 -14.19 -8.58
C LYS A 201 4.12 -13.00 -7.72
N VAL A 202 3.17 -12.22 -8.25
CA VAL A 202 2.49 -11.10 -7.62
C VAL A 202 1.48 -11.64 -6.61
N VAL A 203 1.78 -11.49 -5.32
CA VAL A 203 0.84 -11.78 -4.23
C VAL A 203 0.18 -10.48 -3.79
N GLY A 204 0.86 -9.67 -2.98
CA GLY A 204 0.35 -8.36 -2.52
C GLY A 204 1.48 -7.39 -2.17
N ASP A 205 1.27 -6.09 -2.36
CA ASP A 205 2.30 -5.07 -2.12
C ASP A 205 2.15 -4.33 -0.78
N ASP A 206 1.02 -4.53 -0.09
CA ASP A 206 0.62 -3.66 1.02
C ASP A 206 -0.02 -4.35 2.23
N TRP A 207 -0.84 -5.38 2.01
CA TRP A 207 -1.58 -6.06 3.07
C TRP A 207 -1.77 -7.54 2.77
N VAL A 208 -1.73 -8.39 3.80
CA VAL A 208 -2.08 -9.81 3.69
C VAL A 208 -2.75 -10.31 4.98
N TYR A 209 -3.56 -11.36 4.87
CA TYR A 209 -4.12 -12.08 6.02
C TYR A 209 -3.42 -13.42 6.25
N ILE A 210 -3.33 -13.82 7.52
CA ILE A 210 -2.78 -15.11 7.91
C ILE A 210 -3.75 -15.75 8.89
N THR A 211 -4.24 -16.93 8.54
CA THR A 211 -5.04 -17.76 9.42
C THR A 211 -4.12 -18.74 10.14
N VAL A 212 -4.23 -18.84 11.45
CA VAL A 212 -3.56 -19.87 12.25
C VAL A 212 -4.58 -20.96 12.61
N PRO A 213 -4.57 -22.12 11.93
CA PRO A 213 -5.48 -23.22 12.26
C PRO A 213 -5.26 -23.69 13.70
N LYS A 214 -6.33 -24.08 14.40
CA LYS A 214 -6.25 -24.52 15.81
C LYS A 214 -5.47 -25.82 15.98
N ASP A 215 -5.44 -26.65 14.94
CA ASP A 215 -4.85 -27.97 14.87
C ASP A 215 -3.60 -28.01 13.98
N ILE A 216 -3.01 -26.84 13.70
CA ILE A 216 -1.79 -26.75 12.87
C ILE A 216 -0.66 -27.57 13.47
N GLY A 217 -0.04 -28.41 12.64
CA GLY A 217 1.12 -29.20 13.04
C GLY A 217 2.35 -28.33 13.35
N PRO A 218 3.31 -28.80 14.17
CA PRO A 218 4.52 -28.04 14.50
C PRO A 218 5.38 -27.72 13.27
N GLU A 219 5.36 -28.59 12.25
CA GLU A 219 6.14 -28.45 11.01
C GLU A 219 5.31 -27.86 9.84
N GLU A 220 4.03 -27.60 10.06
CA GLU A 220 3.16 -27.06 9.01
C GLU A 220 3.38 -25.56 8.86
N ARG A 221 3.51 -25.11 7.60
CA ARG A 221 3.73 -23.70 7.30
C ARG A 221 2.42 -22.93 7.36
N LEU A 222 2.49 -21.72 7.91
CA LEU A 222 1.44 -20.73 7.73
C LEU A 222 1.44 -20.21 6.30
N HIS A 223 0.30 -19.65 5.88
CA HIS A 223 0.10 -19.10 4.56
C HIS A 223 -0.46 -17.69 4.66
N VAL A 224 0.01 -16.82 3.75
CA VAL A 224 -0.57 -15.50 3.53
C VAL A 224 -1.62 -15.57 2.43
N TYR A 225 -2.70 -14.81 2.61
CA TYR A 225 -3.80 -14.67 1.67
C TYR A 225 -3.91 -13.21 1.26
N GLN A 226 -3.95 -12.96 -0.05
CA GLN A 226 -4.17 -11.62 -0.59
C GLN A 226 -5.67 -11.41 -0.90
N PRO A 227 -6.38 -10.56 -0.14
CA PRO A 227 -7.77 -10.19 -0.46
C PRO A 227 -7.91 -9.27 -1.68
N GLU A 228 -6.93 -8.38 -1.93
CA GLU A 228 -7.03 -7.37 -3.00
C GLU A 228 -6.82 -8.00 -4.39
N GLN A 229 -7.64 -7.59 -5.37
CA GLN A 229 -7.50 -7.98 -6.78
C GLN A 229 -6.50 -7.11 -7.53
N ALA A 230 -6.30 -5.87 -7.08
CA ALA A 230 -5.39 -4.91 -7.67
C ALA A 230 -4.35 -4.42 -6.65
N LEU A 231 -3.26 -3.85 -7.16
CA LEU A 231 -2.23 -3.17 -6.38
C LEU A 231 -2.53 -1.66 -6.40
N TYR A 232 -2.47 -1.01 -5.25
CA TYR A 232 -2.71 0.43 -5.13
C TYR A 232 -1.39 1.21 -5.20
N VAL A 233 -0.82 1.23 -6.40
CA VAL A 233 0.58 1.60 -6.68
C VAL A 233 0.72 3.11 -6.79
N ARG A 234 1.86 3.66 -6.34
CA ARG A 234 2.22 5.05 -6.64
C ARG A 234 2.61 5.21 -8.10
N THR A 235 2.02 6.18 -8.79
CA THR A 235 2.33 6.39 -10.21
C THR A 235 3.75 6.93 -10.42
N GLU A 236 4.37 7.51 -9.38
CA GLU A 236 5.77 7.96 -9.44
C GLU A 236 6.75 6.83 -9.79
N ASN A 237 6.37 5.57 -9.53
CA ASN A 237 7.16 4.41 -9.90
C ASN A 237 7.45 4.34 -11.41
N ALA A 238 6.60 4.96 -12.25
CA ALA A 238 6.81 5.05 -13.70
C ALA A 238 8.08 5.83 -14.09
N GLU A 239 8.64 6.64 -13.20
CA GLU A 239 9.93 7.30 -13.45
C GLU A 239 11.08 6.28 -13.49
N ALA A 240 11.12 5.36 -12.52
CA ALA A 240 12.14 4.32 -12.45
C ALA A 240 11.82 3.11 -13.35
N GLU A 241 10.54 2.89 -13.64
CA GLU A 241 10.03 1.73 -14.38
C GLU A 241 9.12 2.19 -15.55
N PRO A 242 9.70 2.72 -16.65
CA PRO A 242 8.91 3.33 -17.75
C PRO A 242 7.92 2.39 -18.43
N TRP A 243 8.07 1.07 -18.27
CA TRP A 243 7.13 0.07 -18.78
C TRP A 243 5.76 0.13 -18.09
N LEU A 244 5.65 0.77 -16.91
CA LEU A 244 4.37 0.98 -16.22
C LEU A 244 3.50 2.02 -16.92
N ILE A 245 4.07 2.95 -17.68
CA ILE A 245 3.34 4.05 -18.34
C ILE A 245 2.16 3.54 -19.18
N PRO A 246 2.35 2.65 -20.18
CA PRO A 246 1.22 2.16 -20.98
C PRO A 246 0.19 1.36 -20.17
N ILE A 247 0.56 0.85 -18.99
CA ILE A 247 -0.36 0.14 -18.11
C ILE A 247 -1.18 1.15 -17.30
N PHE A 248 -0.53 2.16 -16.71
CA PHE A 248 -1.18 3.24 -15.98
C PHE A 248 -2.14 4.05 -16.85
N ASP A 249 -1.83 4.21 -18.15
CA ASP A 249 -2.75 4.84 -19.11
C ASP A 249 -4.14 4.17 -19.12
N ASN A 250 -4.24 2.90 -18.72
CA ASN A 250 -5.47 2.11 -18.70
C ASN A 250 -5.98 1.76 -17.31
N CYS A 251 -5.26 2.16 -16.26
CA CYS A 251 -5.69 1.95 -14.87
C CYS A 251 -6.66 3.05 -14.45
N ARG A 252 -7.39 2.81 -13.36
CA ARG A 252 -7.99 3.92 -12.60
C ARG A 252 -6.90 4.68 -11.89
N LEU A 253 -6.92 6.00 -12.01
CA LEU A 253 -5.90 6.90 -11.51
C LEU A 253 -6.50 7.86 -10.49
N GLU A 254 -5.67 8.21 -9.51
CA GLU A 254 -6.02 9.15 -8.46
C GLU A 254 -4.92 10.21 -8.36
N ASN A 255 -5.31 11.48 -8.50
CA ASN A 255 -4.46 12.65 -8.33
C ASN A 255 -3.25 12.75 -9.28
N VAL A 256 -3.26 12.10 -10.45
CA VAL A 256 -2.21 12.31 -11.47
C VAL A 256 -2.25 13.77 -11.95
N VAL A 257 -1.10 14.43 -12.02
CA VAL A 257 -1.01 15.86 -12.35
C VAL A 257 -1.29 16.06 -13.84
N THR A 258 -2.30 16.87 -14.18
CA THR A 258 -2.74 17.17 -15.55
C THR A 258 -2.49 18.62 -15.99
N THR A 259 -1.93 19.45 -15.10
CA THR A 259 -1.62 20.86 -15.39
C THR A 259 -0.12 21.12 -15.29
N LYS A 260 0.46 21.68 -16.35
CA LYS A 260 1.87 22.09 -16.36
C LYS A 260 2.10 23.18 -15.29
N GLY A 261 2.93 22.87 -14.30
CA GLY A 261 3.18 23.73 -13.13
C GLY A 261 2.53 23.24 -11.84
N GLY A 262 1.67 22.22 -11.89
CA GLY A 262 1.15 21.53 -10.70
C GLY A 262 2.02 20.39 -10.20
N CYS A 263 3.24 20.24 -10.74
CA CYS A 263 4.18 19.20 -10.29
C CYS A 263 4.89 19.65 -9.02
N GLU A 264 5.00 18.75 -8.05
CA GLU A 264 5.71 18.91 -6.77
C GLU A 264 6.95 18.00 -6.67
N SER A 265 7.20 17.17 -7.70
CA SER A 265 8.32 16.23 -7.69
C SER A 265 9.67 16.90 -7.93
N PRO A 266 10.70 16.58 -7.12
CA PRO A 266 12.07 17.04 -7.34
C PRO A 266 12.61 16.68 -8.73
N SER A 267 12.17 15.58 -9.33
CA SER A 267 12.56 15.17 -10.68
C SER A 267 12.05 16.17 -11.73
N CYS A 268 10.83 16.70 -11.53
CA CYS A 268 10.27 17.73 -12.39
C CYS A 268 11.04 19.04 -12.28
N ASP A 269 11.45 19.45 -11.07
CA ASP A 269 12.29 20.63 -10.83
C ASP A 269 13.66 20.50 -11.51
N ALA A 270 14.19 19.27 -11.58
CA ALA A 270 15.42 18.93 -12.30
C ALA A 270 15.24 18.82 -13.83
N GLY A 271 14.07 19.17 -14.37
CA GLY A 271 13.77 19.14 -15.81
C GLY A 271 13.34 17.78 -16.35
N LYS A 272 13.29 16.72 -15.52
CA LYS A 272 12.83 15.38 -15.88
C LYS A 272 11.31 15.25 -15.77
N CYS A 273 10.59 16.16 -16.43
CA CYS A 273 9.13 16.24 -16.33
C CYS A 273 8.45 15.55 -17.53
N MET A 274 7.36 14.82 -17.32
CA MET A 274 6.61 14.18 -18.43
C MET A 274 6.08 15.20 -19.45
N PHE A 275 5.74 16.41 -19.00
CA PHE A 275 5.38 17.51 -19.90
C PHE A 275 6.50 17.87 -20.89
N ASN A 276 7.77 17.65 -20.53
CA ASN A 276 8.92 17.84 -21.43
C ASN A 276 9.10 16.66 -22.39
N LEU A 277 8.48 15.51 -22.10
CA LEU A 277 8.46 14.32 -22.97
C LEU A 277 7.30 14.35 -23.99
N GLY A 278 6.44 15.37 -23.92
CA GLY A 278 5.28 15.57 -24.82
C GLY A 278 3.94 15.08 -24.26
N TYR A 279 3.89 14.65 -23.01
CA TYR A 279 2.64 14.32 -22.31
C TYR A 279 1.92 15.59 -21.85
N ASP A 280 0.61 15.53 -21.71
CA ASP A 280 -0.23 16.56 -21.07
C ASP A 280 -0.63 16.18 -19.63
N TYR A 281 0.04 15.18 -19.06
CA TYR A 281 -0.02 14.78 -17.66
C TYR A 281 1.35 14.30 -17.15
N CYS A 282 1.47 14.11 -15.84
CA CYS A 282 2.70 13.64 -15.21
C CYS A 282 2.43 12.66 -14.06
N TYR A 283 2.82 11.39 -14.26
CA TYR A 283 2.67 10.31 -13.29
C TYR A 283 3.52 10.47 -12.03
N TRP A 284 4.71 11.05 -12.14
CA TRP A 284 5.53 11.38 -10.97
C TRP A 284 5.36 12.84 -10.55
N GLY A 285 4.35 13.56 -11.07
CA GLY A 285 4.15 14.97 -10.74
C GLY A 285 3.79 15.18 -9.27
N PHE A 286 3.10 14.23 -8.64
CA PHE A 286 2.70 14.26 -7.24
C PHE A 286 3.05 12.93 -6.56
N GLY A 287 3.82 12.96 -5.47
CA GLY A 287 4.36 11.73 -4.87
C GLY A 287 3.32 10.80 -4.23
N ASN A 288 2.08 11.26 -4.07
CA ASN A 288 0.97 10.42 -3.59
C ASN A 288 -0.12 10.20 -4.65
N SER A 289 0.13 10.46 -5.94
CA SER A 289 -0.79 10.01 -6.99
C SER A 289 -0.70 8.49 -7.17
N ARG A 290 -1.83 7.88 -7.51
CA ARG A 290 -2.01 6.42 -7.44
C ARG A 290 -2.64 5.87 -8.70
N ALA A 291 -2.31 4.62 -8.98
CA ALA A 291 -2.98 3.76 -9.94
C ALA A 291 -3.53 2.55 -9.21
N LEU A 292 -4.78 2.17 -9.49
CA LEU A 292 -5.30 0.86 -9.16
C LEU A 292 -4.90 -0.08 -10.30
N LEU A 293 -3.86 -0.87 -10.07
CA LEU A 293 -3.23 -1.73 -11.06
C LEU A 293 -3.72 -3.18 -10.88
N PRO A 294 -4.56 -3.73 -11.77
CA PRO A 294 -4.90 -5.15 -11.72
C PRO A 294 -3.64 -6.02 -11.70
N ARG A 295 -3.54 -6.96 -10.76
CA ARG A 295 -2.32 -7.77 -10.55
C ARG A 295 -1.90 -8.52 -11.82
N GLU A 296 -2.87 -8.97 -12.60
CA GLU A 296 -2.70 -9.71 -13.85
C GLU A 296 -2.02 -8.87 -14.94
N TRP A 297 -2.12 -7.54 -14.87
CA TRP A 297 -1.56 -6.64 -15.88
C TRP A 297 -0.06 -6.39 -15.68
N MET A 298 0.50 -6.73 -14.51
CA MET A 298 1.94 -6.54 -14.26
C MET A 298 2.79 -7.35 -15.24
N LYS A 299 2.58 -8.66 -15.31
CA LYS A 299 3.36 -9.60 -16.13
C LYS A 299 2.54 -10.75 -16.71
N GLY A 300 1.21 -10.71 -16.62
CA GLY A 300 0.30 -11.77 -17.07
C GLY A 300 -0.47 -12.44 -15.92
N PRO A 301 -1.62 -13.06 -16.19
CA PRO A 301 -2.43 -13.74 -15.18
C PRO A 301 -1.73 -14.93 -14.52
N GLU A 302 -0.83 -15.61 -15.21
CA GLU A 302 -0.03 -16.73 -14.69
C GLU A 302 0.97 -16.31 -13.60
N LYS A 303 1.27 -15.00 -13.54
CA LYS A 303 2.13 -14.38 -12.55
C LYS A 303 1.39 -13.99 -11.28
N VAL A 304 0.08 -14.18 -11.19
CA VAL A 304 -0.68 -13.88 -9.96
C VAL A 304 -0.68 -15.08 -9.02
N GLY A 305 -0.52 -14.83 -7.72
CA GLY A 305 -0.71 -15.80 -6.66
C GLY A 305 -1.59 -15.22 -5.55
N ASP A 306 -2.75 -15.83 -5.28
CA ASP A 306 -3.63 -15.39 -4.18
C ASP A 306 -3.15 -15.88 -2.81
N VAL A 307 -2.28 -16.90 -2.80
CA VAL A 307 -1.78 -17.57 -1.58
C VAL A 307 -0.29 -17.83 -1.71
N ALA A 308 0.45 -17.65 -0.61
CA ALA A 308 1.84 -18.07 -0.51
C ALA A 308 2.16 -18.65 0.89
N PRO A 309 2.98 -19.71 0.99
CA PRO A 309 3.49 -20.16 2.29
C PRO A 309 4.40 -19.09 2.91
N ILE A 310 4.56 -19.07 4.23
CA ILE A 310 5.51 -18.18 4.88
C ILE A 310 6.81 -18.94 5.12
N ASP A 311 7.79 -18.76 4.23
CA ASP A 311 9.13 -19.34 4.39
C ASP A 311 10.11 -18.34 5.03
N LEU A 312 9.95 -17.04 4.71
CA LEU A 312 10.84 -15.97 5.15
C LEU A 312 10.05 -14.71 5.47
N ILE A 313 10.33 -14.13 6.64
CA ILE A 313 9.83 -12.85 7.10
C ILE A 313 11.02 -11.87 7.10
N VAL A 314 10.91 -10.80 6.31
CA VAL A 314 11.97 -9.82 6.07
C VAL A 314 11.57 -8.45 6.59
N MET A 315 12.30 -7.98 7.59
CA MET A 315 12.16 -6.65 8.16
C MET A 315 13.15 -5.71 7.52
N LEU A 316 12.72 -4.50 7.21
CA LEU A 316 13.61 -3.48 6.68
C LEU A 316 13.77 -2.36 7.70
N ARG A 317 15.02 -2.07 8.05
CA ARG A 317 15.39 -0.87 8.82
C ARG A 317 16.27 0.03 7.97
N ARG A 318 16.46 1.27 8.43
CA ARG A 318 17.28 2.25 7.74
C ARG A 318 17.95 3.19 8.72
N ASP A 319 19.16 2.82 9.12
CA ASP A 319 20.01 3.59 10.03
C ASP A 319 21.50 3.31 9.75
N SER A 320 22.38 4.07 10.38
CA SER A 320 23.83 4.00 10.15
C SER A 320 24.58 3.12 11.16
N GLU A 321 23.91 2.63 12.20
CA GLU A 321 24.57 2.01 13.36
C GLU A 321 24.42 0.49 13.37
N SER A 322 23.28 0.00 12.88
CA SER A 322 22.92 -1.41 12.95
C SER A 322 23.57 -2.23 11.82
N PRO A 323 23.83 -3.54 12.03
CA PRO A 323 24.44 -4.38 11.01
C PRO A 323 23.57 -4.50 9.75
N ALA A 324 24.23 -4.82 8.63
CA ALA A 324 23.60 -4.98 7.32
C ALA A 324 22.49 -6.04 7.31
N ILE A 325 22.71 -7.12 8.04
CA ILE A 325 21.74 -8.20 8.23
C ILE A 325 21.78 -8.70 9.67
N GLU A 326 20.64 -9.14 10.17
CA GLU A 326 20.46 -9.72 11.48
C GLU A 326 19.38 -10.80 11.38
N GLU A 327 19.61 -11.97 11.98
CA GLU A 327 18.60 -13.02 12.12
C GLU A 327 17.91 -12.86 13.47
N LEU A 328 16.58 -12.96 13.47
CA LEU A 328 15.78 -12.83 14.67
C LEU A 328 15.19 -14.19 15.05
N ASP A 329 15.18 -14.46 16.35
CA ASP A 329 14.33 -15.47 16.95
C ASP A 329 12.93 -14.90 17.25
N GLU A 330 12.10 -15.68 17.94
CA GLU A 330 10.74 -15.25 18.29
C GLU A 330 10.74 -13.96 19.12
N ASP A 331 11.57 -13.88 20.16
CA ASP A 331 11.59 -12.73 21.07
C ASP A 331 12.11 -11.48 20.35
N GLY A 332 13.18 -11.61 19.56
CA GLY A 332 13.72 -10.51 18.76
C GLY A 332 12.72 -9.96 17.74
N LEU A 333 11.93 -10.83 17.09
CA LEU A 333 10.86 -10.38 16.19
C LEU A 333 9.79 -9.59 16.94
N ILE A 334 9.32 -10.12 18.07
CA ILE A 334 8.26 -9.47 18.86
C ILE A 334 8.72 -8.13 19.43
N GLU A 335 9.93 -8.04 19.95
CA GLU A 335 10.49 -6.79 20.47
C GLU A 335 10.53 -5.71 19.38
N LEU A 336 11.06 -6.06 18.19
CA LEU A 336 11.14 -5.14 17.05
C LEU A 336 9.76 -4.67 16.59
N LEU A 337 8.81 -5.60 16.42
CA LEU A 337 7.47 -5.27 15.96
C LEU A 337 6.72 -4.43 17.00
N LYS A 338 6.83 -4.74 18.30
CA LYS A 338 6.21 -3.93 19.37
C LYS A 338 6.80 -2.53 19.47
N GLU A 339 8.12 -2.39 19.33
CA GLU A 339 8.76 -1.08 19.30
C GLU A 339 8.19 -0.24 18.15
N GLY A 340 8.05 -0.86 16.97
CA GLY A 340 7.38 -0.24 15.82
C GLY A 340 8.07 1.05 15.37
N LYS A 341 9.38 1.18 15.64
CA LYS A 341 10.12 2.42 15.46
C LYS A 341 10.12 2.85 14.00
N THR A 342 9.47 3.98 13.73
CA THR A 342 9.23 4.50 12.38
C THR A 342 9.71 5.94 12.29
N MET A 343 10.62 6.20 11.37
CA MET A 343 11.01 7.58 11.05
C MET A 343 9.92 8.26 10.24
N ILE A 344 9.52 9.47 10.65
CA ILE A 344 8.59 10.31 9.91
C ILE A 344 9.34 10.91 8.71
N ARG A 345 8.96 10.54 7.49
CA ARG A 345 9.62 10.96 6.24
C ARG A 345 8.98 12.22 5.65
N PRO A 346 9.70 12.95 4.78
CA PRO A 346 9.09 13.95 3.91
C PRO A 346 7.85 13.42 3.19
N GLY A 347 6.76 14.18 3.24
CA GLY A 347 5.45 13.79 2.70
C GLY A 347 4.61 12.90 3.63
N ALA A 348 5.11 12.49 4.80
CA ALA A 348 4.36 11.75 5.81
C ALA A 348 4.19 12.59 7.08
N GLY A 349 2.96 13.01 7.38
CA GLY A 349 2.65 13.85 8.54
C GLY A 349 3.18 15.29 8.43
N PRO A 350 3.04 16.09 9.51
CA PRO A 350 3.43 17.51 9.51
C PRO A 350 4.92 17.71 9.25
N LYS A 351 5.27 18.77 8.50
CA LYS A 351 6.64 19.06 8.02
C LYS A 351 7.66 19.16 9.18
N GLU A 352 7.24 19.74 10.28
CA GLU A 352 8.03 19.94 11.51
C GLU A 352 8.39 18.63 12.22
N LYS A 353 7.70 17.52 11.92
CA LYS A 353 7.99 16.20 12.48
C LYS A 353 8.90 15.36 11.59
N TRP A 354 9.24 15.81 10.38
CA TRP A 354 10.11 15.05 9.48
C TRP A 354 11.49 14.83 10.09
N GLY A 355 12.02 13.62 9.97
CA GLY A 355 13.29 13.19 10.59
C GLY A 355 13.17 12.74 12.04
N THR A 356 12.03 12.96 12.71
CA THR A 356 11.77 12.41 14.04
C THR A 356 11.27 10.96 13.97
N TYR A 357 11.30 10.25 15.10
CA TYR A 357 10.78 8.90 15.22
C TYR A 357 9.43 8.90 15.95
N LYS A 358 8.54 8.01 15.51
CA LYS A 358 7.34 7.59 16.24
C LYS A 358 7.37 6.10 16.47
N SER A 359 6.60 5.64 17.45
CA SER A 359 6.28 4.22 17.60
C SER A 359 4.96 3.94 16.87
N GLU A 360 4.98 2.91 16.02
CA GLU A 360 3.82 2.36 15.33
C GLU A 360 3.87 0.84 15.49
N PRO A 361 3.36 0.29 16.61
CA PRO A 361 3.43 -1.14 16.89
C PRO A 361 2.91 -1.97 15.72
N TRP A 362 3.58 -3.09 15.46
CA TRP A 362 3.32 -4.03 14.36
C TRP A 362 3.46 -3.40 12.96
N TYR A 363 4.00 -2.18 12.88
CA TYR A 363 4.05 -1.33 11.69
C TYR A 363 2.69 -1.17 10.99
N ASN A 364 1.59 -1.28 11.75
CA ASN A 364 0.24 -1.27 11.20
C ASN A 364 -0.61 -0.14 11.80
N PRO A 365 -0.70 1.02 11.12
CA PRO A 365 -1.54 2.14 11.56
C PRO A 365 -3.04 1.89 11.41
N TYR A 366 -3.45 0.72 10.93
CA TYR A 366 -4.84 0.37 10.63
C TYR A 366 -5.34 -0.81 11.46
N LEU A 367 -4.67 -1.13 12.57
CA LEU A 367 -5.27 -1.92 13.65
C LEU A 367 -6.39 -1.09 14.29
N LEU A 368 -7.62 -1.27 13.82
CA LEU A 368 -8.76 -0.42 14.22
C LEU A 368 -9.28 -0.73 15.63
N ALA A 369 -9.07 -1.96 16.12
CA ALA A 369 -9.32 -2.38 17.49
C ALA A 369 -8.16 -3.28 17.96
N PRO A 370 -7.01 -2.70 18.35
CA PRO A 370 -5.80 -3.46 18.59
C PRO A 370 -5.91 -4.33 19.85
N ASP A 371 -5.61 -5.63 19.71
CA ASP A 371 -5.34 -6.56 20.81
C ASP A 371 -3.86 -6.98 20.74
N HIS A 372 -3.01 -6.26 21.48
CA HIS A 372 -1.55 -6.44 21.38
C HIS A 372 -1.08 -7.82 21.85
N ASP A 373 -1.77 -8.43 22.81
CA ASP A 373 -1.41 -9.76 23.31
C ASP A 373 -1.70 -10.81 22.23
N ARG A 374 -2.82 -10.65 21.53
CA ARG A 374 -3.18 -11.53 20.42
C ARG A 374 -2.30 -11.33 19.20
N GLN A 375 -1.94 -10.09 18.87
CA GLN A 375 -0.95 -9.79 17.82
C GLN A 375 0.41 -10.46 18.13
N GLU A 376 0.89 -10.38 19.37
CA GLU A 376 2.10 -11.09 19.78
C GLU A 376 1.99 -12.60 19.56
N GLN A 377 0.87 -13.21 19.96
CA GLN A 377 0.67 -14.65 19.77
C GLN A 377 0.78 -15.06 18.30
N PHE A 378 0.17 -14.29 17.39
CA PHE A 378 0.26 -14.57 15.95
C PHE A 378 1.69 -14.49 15.42
N PHE A 379 2.39 -13.38 15.67
CA PHE A 379 3.76 -13.22 15.19
C PHE A 379 4.75 -14.22 15.80
N ARG A 380 4.49 -14.71 17.02
CA ARG A 380 5.26 -15.83 17.60
C ARG A 380 5.02 -17.13 16.84
N GLU A 381 3.78 -17.45 16.49
CA GLU A 381 3.47 -18.64 15.69
C GLU A 381 4.13 -18.58 14.30
N GLU A 382 4.22 -17.39 13.71
CA GLU A 382 4.95 -17.16 12.47
C GLU A 382 6.46 -17.35 12.62
N ALA A 383 7.09 -16.72 13.62
CA ALA A 383 8.52 -16.82 13.88
C ALA A 383 8.98 -18.25 14.17
N ARG A 384 8.11 -19.09 14.76
CA ARG A 384 8.38 -20.52 14.96
C ARG A 384 8.53 -21.31 13.67
N ARG A 385 7.89 -20.86 12.59
CA ARG A 385 7.71 -21.62 11.33
C ARG A 385 8.43 -21.02 10.14
N ALA A 386 8.87 -19.77 10.26
CA ALA A 386 9.55 -19.04 9.20
C ALA A 386 10.86 -18.45 9.71
N LYS A 387 11.84 -18.34 8.81
CA LYS A 387 13.06 -17.57 9.11
C LYS A 387 12.69 -16.10 9.23
N CYS A 388 13.26 -15.41 10.21
CA CYS A 388 13.05 -13.98 10.40
C CYS A 388 14.38 -13.24 10.27
N ILE A 389 14.44 -12.24 9.39
CA ILE A 389 15.64 -11.43 9.18
C ILE A 389 15.33 -9.95 9.17
N VAL A 390 16.30 -9.13 9.57
CA VAL A 390 16.29 -7.68 9.38
C VAL A 390 17.39 -7.32 8.40
N ILE A 391 17.05 -6.55 7.36
CA ILE A 391 18.02 -5.96 6.43
C ILE A 391 18.08 -4.44 6.67
N ASN A 392 19.30 -3.91 6.84
CA ASN A 392 19.52 -2.47 7.00
C ASN A 392 19.82 -1.80 5.65
N THR A 393 18.81 -1.17 5.06
CA THR A 393 18.93 -0.44 3.79
C THR A 393 19.49 0.98 3.95
N GLY A 394 19.99 1.32 5.15
CA GLY A 394 20.61 2.62 5.46
C GLY A 394 22.12 2.67 5.23
N LEU A 395 22.78 1.52 5.12
CA LEU A 395 24.22 1.46 4.92
C LEU A 395 24.58 1.73 3.46
N GLU A 396 25.62 2.53 3.23
CA GLU A 396 26.11 2.83 1.87
C GLU A 396 26.48 1.57 1.09
N SER A 397 26.99 0.55 1.80
CA SER A 397 27.36 -0.74 1.21
C SER A 397 26.18 -1.66 0.88
N GLU A 398 24.97 -1.33 1.34
CA GLU A 398 23.77 -2.16 1.19
C GLU A 398 22.86 -1.57 0.10
N THR A 399 23.22 -1.86 -1.15
CA THR A 399 22.47 -1.42 -2.32
C THR A 399 21.15 -2.19 -2.49
N ILE A 400 20.24 -1.67 -3.31
CA ILE A 400 18.98 -2.35 -3.64
C ILE A 400 19.24 -3.77 -4.20
N ASP A 401 20.25 -3.93 -5.07
CA ASP A 401 20.68 -5.23 -5.59
C ASP A 401 21.18 -6.17 -4.50
N ARG A 402 21.99 -5.65 -3.56
CA ARG A 402 22.55 -6.47 -2.50
C ARG A 402 21.47 -6.97 -1.54
N SER A 403 20.55 -6.11 -1.14
CA SER A 403 19.40 -6.48 -0.32
C SER A 403 18.51 -7.49 -1.03
N TYR A 404 18.25 -7.30 -2.32
CA TYR A 404 17.49 -8.25 -3.13
C TYR A 404 18.15 -9.64 -3.15
N ARG A 405 19.46 -9.71 -3.38
CA ARG A 405 20.22 -10.98 -3.36
C ARG A 405 20.16 -11.69 -2.01
N ARG A 406 20.29 -10.95 -0.91
CA ARG A 406 20.16 -11.52 0.44
C ARG A 406 18.78 -12.14 0.65
N ILE A 407 17.72 -11.50 0.17
CA ILE A 407 16.36 -12.06 0.28
C ILE A 407 16.28 -13.40 -0.49
N LEU A 408 16.83 -13.47 -1.70
CA LEU A 408 16.88 -14.72 -2.46
C LEU A 408 17.67 -15.81 -1.75
N GLU A 409 18.87 -15.48 -1.24
CA GLU A 409 19.74 -16.40 -0.51
C GLU A 409 19.04 -16.98 0.72
N TYR A 410 18.40 -16.13 1.52
CA TYR A 410 17.68 -16.57 2.72
C TYR A 410 16.42 -17.36 2.42
N ALA A 411 15.72 -17.02 1.32
CA ALA A 411 14.59 -17.79 0.81
C ALA A 411 15.04 -19.15 0.22
N GLY A 412 16.32 -19.31 -0.10
CA GLY A 412 16.86 -20.50 -0.75
C GLY A 412 16.49 -20.59 -2.24
N VAL A 413 16.48 -19.44 -2.93
CA VAL A 413 16.21 -19.34 -4.36
C VAL A 413 17.49 -18.95 -5.09
N GLU A 414 17.83 -19.70 -6.13
CA GLU A 414 18.97 -19.40 -7.03
C GLU A 414 18.63 -18.24 -7.97
N GLU A 415 19.63 -17.40 -8.29
CA GLU A 415 19.51 -16.25 -9.22
C GLU A 415 19.19 -16.65 -10.67
#